data_AF-A0A835HMD0-F1
#
_entry.id   AF-A0A835HMD0-F1
#
_cell.length_a   1.000
_cell.length_b   1.000
_cell.length_c   1.000
_cell.angle_alpha   90.00
_cell.angle_beta   90.00
_cell.angle_gamma   90.00
#
_symmetry.space_group_name_H-M   'P 1'
#
loop_
_entity.id
_entity.type
_entity.pdbx_description
1 polymer ?
#
loop_
_entity_poly.entity_id
_entity_poly.type
_entity_poly.pdbx_seq_one_letter_code
_entity_poly.pdbx_strand_id
1 'polypeptide(L)'
;MIKDVEAFYLKFEADGIPKRYTHNICDYQFKYYDWLAAQRGIPPIEEWETQMYAENGMNRNVRPEIYCDEWEDQNLILQAHDDFLQPLDKGIPDMYAASG
;
A
#
# COMPACT_ATOMS: atom_id res chain seq x y z
N MET A 1 17.91 6.99 -12.76
CA MET A 1 17.30 8.26 -12.31
C MET A 1 16.58 8.98 -13.44
N ILE A 2 17.26 9.66 -14.39
CA ILE A 2 16.55 10.30 -15.52
C ILE A 2 16.04 9.29 -16.54
N LYS A 3 16.87 8.30 -16.92
CA LYS A 3 16.47 7.24 -17.87
C LYS A 3 15.24 6.45 -17.41
N ASP A 4 15.12 6.16 -16.12
CA ASP A 4 13.96 5.44 -15.56
C ASP A 4 12.70 6.31 -15.60
N VAL A 5 12.83 7.62 -15.37
CA VAL A 5 11.74 8.59 -15.48
C VAL A 5 11.30 8.75 -16.94
N GLU A 6 12.24 8.80 -17.88
CA GLU A 6 11.94 8.81 -19.32
C GLU A 6 11.19 7.54 -19.74
N ALA A 7 11.65 6.37 -19.31
CA ALA A 7 10.98 5.09 -19.57
C ALA A 7 9.56 5.06 -18.96
N PHE A 8 9.38 5.62 -17.76
CA PHE A 8 8.07 5.76 -17.12
C PHE A 8 7.12 6.63 -17.95
N TYR A 9 7.56 7.80 -18.42
CA TYR A 9 6.73 8.66 -19.27
C TYR A 9 6.41 8.04 -20.63
N LEU A 10 7.37 7.34 -21.25
CA LEU A 10 7.13 6.61 -22.51
C LEU A 10 6.07 5.53 -22.34
N LYS A 11 6.09 4.80 -21.21
CA LYS A 11 5.04 3.84 -20.87
C LYS A 11 3.68 4.53 -20.70
N PHE A 12 3.62 5.63 -19.96
CA PHE A 12 2.39 6.41 -19.78
C PHE A 12 1.81 6.90 -21.11
N GLU A 13 2.67 7.36 -22.02
CA GLU A 13 2.25 7.78 -23.36
C GLU A 13 1.73 6.60 -24.19
N ALA A 14 2.39 5.44 -24.13
CA ALA A 14 1.93 4.22 -24.80
C ALA A 14 0.60 3.70 -24.25
N ASP A 15 0.37 3.82 -22.94
CA ASP A 15 -0.87 3.44 -22.24
C ASP A 15 -1.97 4.52 -22.40
N GLY A 16 -1.68 5.65 -23.05
CA GLY A 16 -2.63 6.75 -23.27
C GLY A 16 -3.00 7.53 -21.99
N ILE A 17 -2.19 7.43 -20.93
CA ILE A 17 -2.45 8.03 -19.62
C ILE A 17 -2.10 9.53 -19.65
N PRO A 18 -3.06 10.43 -19.37
CA PRO A 18 -2.78 11.87 -19.31
C PRO A 18 -1.74 12.24 -18.24
N LYS A 19 -0.86 13.21 -18.54
CA LYS A 19 0.19 13.71 -17.62
C LYS A 19 -0.33 14.14 -16.24
N ARG A 20 -1.60 14.58 -16.11
CA ARG A 20 -2.18 14.92 -14.81
C ARG A 20 -2.25 13.73 -13.83
N TYR A 21 -2.19 12.49 -14.33
CA TYR A 21 -2.19 11.26 -13.54
C TYR A 21 -0.79 10.69 -13.30
N THR A 22 0.29 11.42 -13.62
CA THR A 22 1.69 10.97 -13.42
C THR A 22 1.95 10.43 -12.01
N HIS A 23 1.30 11.01 -10.99
CA HIS A 23 1.45 10.61 -9.60
C HIS A 23 0.25 9.84 -9.04
N ASN A 24 -0.70 9.46 -9.90
CA ASN A 24 -1.77 8.56 -9.52
C ASN A 24 -1.22 7.13 -9.53
N ILE A 25 -0.93 6.62 -8.34
CA ILE A 25 -0.36 5.29 -8.14
C ILE A 25 -1.35 4.30 -7.53
N CYS A 26 -2.64 4.66 -7.44
CA CYS A 26 -3.64 3.87 -6.71
C CYS A 26 -3.67 2.39 -7.15
N ASP A 27 -3.47 2.12 -8.44
CA ASP A 27 -3.51 0.75 -8.99
C ASP A 27 -2.31 -0.13 -8.57
N TYR A 28 -1.22 0.47 -8.10
CA TYR A 28 0.02 -0.24 -7.76
C TYR A 28 0.70 0.28 -6.48
N GLN A 29 0.00 1.06 -5.65
CA GLN A 29 0.57 1.73 -4.48
C GLN A 29 1.25 0.76 -3.51
N PHE A 30 0.63 -0.39 -3.23
CA PHE A 30 1.18 -1.39 -2.30
C PHE A 30 2.43 -2.06 -2.88
N LYS A 31 2.44 -2.37 -4.18
CA LYS A 31 3.65 -2.86 -4.86
C LYS A 31 4.78 -1.83 -4.83
N TYR A 32 4.45 -0.54 -4.91
CA TYR A 32 5.42 0.54 -4.78
C TYR A 32 5.96 0.63 -3.35
N TYR A 33 5.11 0.49 -2.33
CA TYR A 33 5.53 0.45 -0.93
C TYR A 33 6.41 -0.77 -0.63
N ASP A 34 6.05 -1.96 -1.09
CA ASP A 34 6.87 -3.17 -0.95
C ASP A 34 8.24 -3.01 -1.64
N TRP A 35 8.27 -2.36 -2.81
CA TRP A 35 9.52 -2.05 -3.51
C TRP A 35 10.40 -1.09 -2.70
N LEU A 36 9.82 -0.14 -1.96
CA LEU A 36 10.57 0.74 -1.05
C LEU A 36 11.02 -0.01 0.21
N ALA A 37 10.16 -0.85 0.79
CA ALA A 37 10.46 -1.65 1.98
C ALA A 37 11.64 -2.60 1.72
N ALA A 38 11.64 -3.27 0.56
CA ALA A 38 12.72 -4.15 0.12
C ALA A 38 14.08 -3.45 0.02
N GLN A 39 14.12 -2.17 -0.38
CA GLN A 39 15.37 -1.39 -0.40
C GLN A 39 15.94 -1.11 0.98
N ARG A 40 15.10 -1.17 2.01
CA ARG A 40 15.46 -0.94 3.41
C ARG A 40 15.57 -2.22 4.22
N GLY A 41 15.30 -3.38 3.60
CA GLY A 41 15.22 -4.65 4.32
C GLY A 41 14.06 -4.72 5.32
N ILE A 42 13.02 -3.92 5.09
CA ILE A 42 11.79 -3.91 5.88
C ILE A 42 10.82 -4.93 5.25
N PRO A 43 10.03 -5.66 6.04
CA PRO A 43 8.98 -6.53 5.52
C PRO A 43 8.00 -5.78 4.60
N PRO A 44 7.40 -6.49 3.62
CA PRO A 44 6.30 -5.93 2.83
C PRO A 44 5.08 -5.67 3.71
N ILE A 45 4.14 -4.88 3.19
CA ILE A 45 2.84 -4.64 3.84
C ILE A 45 2.08 -5.95 4.01
N GLU A 46 1.41 -6.09 5.14
CA GLU A 46 0.56 -7.24 5.43
C GLU A 46 -0.62 -7.33 4.46
N GLU A 47 -0.97 -8.57 4.07
CA GLU A 47 -2.02 -8.80 3.09
C GLU A 47 -3.39 -8.27 3.56
N TRP A 48 -3.68 -8.39 4.86
CA TRP A 48 -4.93 -7.89 5.45
C TRP A 48 -5.07 -6.37 5.30
N GLU A 49 -3.97 -5.60 5.33
CA GLU A 49 -4.00 -4.14 5.17
C GLU A 49 -4.35 -3.76 3.72
N THR A 50 -3.77 -4.47 2.75
CA THR A 50 -4.09 -4.29 1.33
C THR A 50 -5.56 -4.64 1.05
N GLN A 51 -6.06 -5.73 1.65
CA GLN A 51 -7.46 -6.15 1.52
C GLN A 51 -8.40 -5.13 2.17
N MET A 52 -8.09 -4.63 3.37
CA MET A 52 -8.89 -3.60 4.05
C MET A 52 -9.02 -2.33 3.21
N TYR A 53 -7.92 -1.87 2.59
CA TYR A 53 -7.97 -0.70 1.71
C TYR A 53 -8.90 -0.92 0.51
N ALA A 54 -8.84 -2.10 -0.11
CA ALA A 54 -9.69 -2.46 -1.24
C ALA A 54 -11.17 -2.53 -0.85
N GLU A 55 -11.49 -3.25 0.24
CA GLU A 55 -12.86 -3.38 0.76
C GLU A 55 -13.46 -2.03 1.16
N ASN A 56 -12.70 -1.19 1.86
CA ASN A 56 -13.12 0.17 2.20
C ASN A 56 -13.36 1.02 0.94
N GLY A 57 -12.51 0.89 -0.08
CA GLY A 57 -12.69 1.54 -1.37
C GLY A 57 -13.98 1.10 -2.08
N MET A 58 -14.28 -0.20 -2.06
CA MET A 58 -15.53 -0.75 -2.61
C MET A 58 -16.75 -0.27 -1.81
N ASN A 59 -16.70 -0.34 -0.48
CA ASN A 59 -17.78 0.10 0.39
C ASN A 59 -18.08 1.58 0.21
N ARG A 60 -17.05 2.44 0.09
CA ARG A 60 -17.25 3.87 -0.21
C ARG A 60 -17.94 4.09 -1.55
N ASN A 61 -17.65 3.27 -2.56
CA ASN A 61 -18.28 3.38 -3.88
C ASN A 61 -19.73 2.88 -3.88
N VAL A 62 -20.03 1.80 -3.16
CA VAL A 62 -21.36 1.16 -3.13
C VAL A 62 -22.30 1.86 -2.13
N ARG A 63 -21.77 2.26 -0.97
CA ARG A 63 -22.50 2.78 0.20
C ARG A 63 -21.85 4.07 0.74
N PRO A 64 -21.72 5.15 -0.07
CA PRO A 64 -20.96 6.34 0.30
C PRO A 64 -21.43 7.05 1.58
N GLU A 65 -22.70 6.89 1.97
CA GLU A 65 -23.27 7.57 3.14
C GLU A 65 -23.05 6.81 4.46
N ILE A 66 -22.86 5.48 4.40
CA ILE A 66 -22.84 4.62 5.59
C ILE A 66 -21.58 3.75 5.71
N TYR A 67 -20.67 3.76 4.72
CA TYR A 67 -19.48 2.90 4.74
C TYR A 67 -18.57 3.14 5.97
N CYS A 68 -18.62 4.33 6.57
CA CYS A 68 -17.88 4.65 7.79
C CYS A 68 -18.50 4.06 9.06
N ASP A 69 -19.76 3.61 9.02
CA ASP A 69 -20.53 3.09 10.15
C ASP A 69 -20.85 1.59 9.97
N GLU A 70 -21.01 1.12 8.72
CA GLU A 70 -21.40 -0.23 8.36
C GLU A 70 -20.42 -0.86 7.35
N TRP A 71 -19.85 -2.01 7.73
CA TRP A 71 -18.94 -2.81 6.91
C TRP A 71 -19.06 -4.31 7.22
N GLU A 72 -18.64 -5.15 6.27
CA GLU A 72 -18.78 -6.63 6.33
C GLU A 72 -17.42 -7.35 6.34
N ASP A 73 -16.33 -6.62 6.58
CA ASP A 73 -14.95 -7.11 6.59
C ASP A 73 -14.43 -7.43 8.01
N GLN A 74 -15.30 -7.90 8.91
CA GLN A 74 -14.93 -8.28 10.28
C GLN A 74 -13.80 -9.32 10.34
N ASN A 75 -13.70 -10.19 9.34
CA ASN A 75 -12.60 -11.14 9.22
C ASN A 75 -11.23 -10.44 9.09
N LEU A 76 -11.16 -9.33 8.34
CA LEU A 76 -9.92 -8.56 8.19
C LEU A 76 -9.56 -7.85 9.50
N ILE A 77 -10.55 -7.36 10.24
CA ILE A 77 -10.34 -6.73 11.56
C ILE A 77 -9.73 -7.73 12.54
N LEU A 78 -10.23 -8.97 12.54
CA LEU A 78 -9.67 -10.03 13.39
C LEU A 78 -8.22 -10.37 13.00
N GLN A 79 -7.91 -10.46 11.70
CA GLN A 79 -6.54 -10.69 11.23
C GLN A 79 -5.59 -9.57 11.65
N ALA A 80 -6.01 -8.31 11.50
CA ALA A 80 -5.24 -7.16 11.95
C ALA A 80 -4.98 -7.21 13.45
N HIS A 81 -6.01 -7.51 14.25
CA HIS A 81 -5.90 -7.61 15.69
C HIS A 81 -4.93 -8.74 16.12
N ASP A 82 -5.04 -9.92 15.52
CA ASP A 82 -4.16 -11.05 15.81
C ASP A 82 -2.70 -10.76 15.46
N ASP A 83 -2.46 -10.03 14.37
CA ASP A 83 -1.13 -9.58 13.96
C ASP A 83 -0.56 -8.51 14.91
N PHE A 84 -1.36 -7.55 15.35
CA PHE A 84 -0.94 -6.52 16.33
C PHE A 84 -0.59 -7.08 17.71
N LEU A 85 -1.16 -8.24 18.08
CA LEU A 85 -0.82 -8.93 19.32
C LEU A 85 0.52 -9.68 19.24
N GLN A 86 1.08 -9.89 18.04
CA GLN A 86 2.39 -10.51 17.91
C GLN A 86 3.50 -9.56 18.39
N PRO A 87 4.55 -10.08 19.05
CA PRO A 87 5.72 -9.28 19.38
C PRO A 87 6.32 -8.62 18.14
N LEU A 88 6.84 -7.38 18.29
CA LEU A 88 7.55 -6.62 17.26
C LEU A 88 8.93 -7.24 16.94
N ASP A 89 8.99 -8.52 16.57
CA ASP A 89 10.16 -9.15 15.96
C ASP A 89 9.85 -9.48 14.51
N LYS A 90 9.45 -8.44 13.77
CA LYS A 90 9.17 -8.52 12.33
C LYS A 90 10.42 -8.31 11.48
N GLY A 91 11.63 -8.44 12.03
CA GLY A 91 12.87 -8.20 11.27
C GLY A 91 13.05 -6.76 10.82
N ILE A 92 12.42 -5.78 11.48
CA ILE A 92 12.63 -4.36 11.23
C ILE A 92 14.04 -4.01 11.75
N PRO A 93 14.97 -3.58 10.89
CA PRO A 93 16.28 -3.15 11.33
C PRO A 93 16.12 -1.99 12.31
N ASP A 94 16.86 -2.02 13.43
CA ASP A 94 16.90 -0.89 14.36
C ASP A 94 17.37 0.37 13.62
N MET A 95 16.42 1.22 13.24
CA MET A 95 16.67 2.42 12.43
C MET A 95 17.53 3.47 13.17
N TYR A 96 17.83 3.25 14.45
CA TYR A 96 18.68 4.11 15.28
C TYR A 96 20.06 3.50 15.60
N ALA A 97 20.34 2.25 15.23
CA ALA A 97 21.62 1.59 15.50
C ALA A 97 22.78 2.11 14.61
N ALA A 98 22.49 2.82 13.52
CA ALA A 98 23.49 3.29 12.55
C ALA A 98 24.01 4.73 12.80
N SER A 99 23.65 5.36 13.92
CA SER A 99 24.04 6.74 14.26
C SER A 99 25.14 6.86 15.33
N GLY A 100 25.91 5.79 15.57
CA GLY A 100 27.03 5.75 16.52
C GLY A 100 28.40 5.97 15.89
#